data_AF-A0A7K7AG15-F1
#
_entry.id   AF-A0A7K7AG15-F1
#
_cell.length_a   1.000
_cell.length_b   1.000
_cell.length_c   1.000
_cell.angle_alpha   90.00
_cell.angle_beta   90.00
_cell.angle_gamma   90.00
#
_symmetry.space_group_name_H-M   'P 1'
#
loop_
_entity.id
_entity.type
_entity.pdbx_description
1 polymer ?
#
loop_
_entity_poly.entity_id
_entity_poly.type
_entity_poly.pdbx_seq_one_letter_code
_entity_poly.pdbx_strand_id
1 'polypeptide(L)'
;AELVLETCDLQCESNGQQHRTAAMGCRQLVVRRGQPFGLTLRFAGRGYEEGLDKLSFNVETGPCPSESSGTKCHFAVSDCPEEASWSAVLQEQDGASLSLSLCSPPAARIGRYRLTLEAATDYQGTSFSLGDFVLLFNPWHPEDTVFLRDEDERSEYVLSQQGLIYQGARDYITATPWNFGQVTRMDPSCPPASRPMPAVLRCLGIASRVVTNYNSAHDTNGNLVIDRYLSETGEAERRSKDSIWNYHCWVEAWMRRPDLAPGYEGWQALDPTPQERSEGVFCCGPAPVKAVKEGDLQLKYDTPFVFAEVNADVVYWIVGPDGSERKSTHTSIVGKNISTKSVGRDTREDITHHYKYPEGSDKEREVFAKAELEKSSVQEEDEGLHLRIKLTEGANNGCDFDVLAVIHNNTDAERVCRLMICARTASYNGTAGPQCGMKDLLNVALEPRAEKRVPLRVLYEQYGAHLTQDKLIKVVALLTDRESGETLLAVRDVYVENPQIRIRV
;
A
#
# COMPACT_ATOMS: atom_id res chain seq x y z
N ALA A 1 -25.09 -52.73 14.46
CA ALA A 1 -23.72 -52.52 14.97
C ALA A 1 -23.40 -51.04 14.84
N GLU A 2 -22.74 -50.41 15.81
CA GLU A 2 -22.39 -48.98 15.71
C GLU A 2 -21.37 -48.73 14.59
N LEU A 3 -21.39 -47.53 14.01
CA LEU A 3 -20.33 -47.09 13.11
C LEU A 3 -19.07 -46.78 13.93
N VAL A 4 -17.95 -47.41 13.57
CA VAL A 4 -16.65 -47.15 14.19
C VAL A 4 -15.74 -46.56 13.13
N LEU A 5 -15.33 -45.30 13.32
CA LEU A 5 -14.39 -44.65 12.41
C LEU A 5 -12.98 -45.22 12.59
N GLU A 6 -12.41 -45.81 11.52
CA GLU A 6 -11.06 -46.36 11.50
C GLU A 6 -10.03 -45.27 11.15
N THR A 7 -10.26 -44.56 10.04
CA THR A 7 -9.38 -43.49 9.55
C THR A 7 -10.18 -42.38 8.88
N CYS A 8 -9.67 -41.16 8.95
CA CYS A 8 -10.12 -40.02 8.17
C CYS A 8 -8.95 -39.48 7.34
N ASP A 9 -9.15 -39.37 6.03
CA ASP A 9 -8.23 -38.69 5.12
C ASP A 9 -8.85 -37.37 4.67
N LEU A 10 -8.21 -36.26 5.01
CA LEU A 10 -8.62 -34.90 4.62
C LEU A 10 -8.15 -34.52 3.21
N GLN A 11 -7.57 -35.46 2.46
CA GLN A 11 -7.15 -35.30 1.06
C GLN A 11 -6.32 -34.02 0.82
N CYS A 12 -5.39 -33.72 1.74
CA CYS A 12 -4.70 -32.43 1.84
C CYS A 12 -4.01 -32.00 0.53
N GLU A 13 -3.46 -32.93 -0.24
CA GLU A 13 -2.77 -32.62 -1.49
C GLU A 13 -3.75 -32.21 -2.60
N SER A 14 -4.79 -33.03 -2.85
CA SER A 14 -5.82 -32.74 -3.85
C SER A 14 -6.57 -31.44 -3.51
N ASN A 15 -7.03 -31.31 -2.27
CA ASN A 15 -7.68 -30.10 -1.80
C ASN A 15 -6.74 -28.89 -1.88
N GLY A 16 -5.47 -29.04 -1.51
CA GLY A 16 -4.48 -27.95 -1.58
C GLY A 16 -4.28 -27.43 -3.01
N GLN A 17 -4.27 -28.32 -4.01
CA GLN A 17 -4.20 -27.93 -5.42
C GLN A 17 -5.47 -27.19 -5.86
N GLN A 18 -6.64 -27.75 -5.57
CA GLN A 18 -7.93 -27.17 -5.94
C GLN A 18 -8.19 -25.82 -5.26
N HIS A 19 -7.73 -25.62 -4.02
CA HIS A 19 -7.91 -24.37 -3.28
C HIS A 19 -6.78 -23.36 -3.49
N ARG A 20 -5.80 -23.65 -4.36
CA ARG A 20 -4.63 -22.79 -4.58
C ARG A 20 -3.90 -22.47 -3.26
N THR A 21 -3.68 -23.51 -2.46
CA THR A 21 -3.02 -23.48 -1.15
C THR A 21 -1.89 -24.51 -1.04
N ALA A 22 -1.61 -25.28 -2.11
CA ALA A 22 -0.56 -26.30 -2.14
C ALA A 22 0.83 -25.78 -1.69
N ALA A 23 1.15 -24.52 -1.97
CA ALA A 23 2.41 -23.88 -1.55
C ALA A 23 2.54 -23.72 -0.02
N MET A 24 1.44 -23.79 0.72
CA MET A 24 1.43 -23.75 2.20
C MET A 24 1.76 -25.11 2.84
N GLY A 25 1.91 -26.16 2.02
CA GLY A 25 2.23 -27.52 2.43
C GLY A 25 1.00 -28.41 2.67
N CYS A 26 1.23 -29.72 2.83
CA CYS A 26 0.19 -30.74 2.96
C CYS A 26 0.04 -31.34 4.37
N ARG A 27 0.79 -30.83 5.37
CA ARG A 27 0.75 -31.35 6.75
C ARG A 27 -0.54 -30.99 7.51
N GLN A 28 -1.22 -29.93 7.08
CA GLN A 28 -2.49 -29.47 7.61
C GLN A 28 -3.35 -29.05 6.43
N LEU A 29 -4.65 -29.37 6.47
CA LEU A 29 -5.58 -28.94 5.43
C LEU A 29 -5.74 -27.42 5.49
N VAL A 30 -5.50 -26.74 4.36
CA VAL A 30 -5.75 -25.30 4.19
C VAL A 30 -6.65 -25.11 2.99
N VAL A 31 -7.84 -24.56 3.22
CA VAL A 31 -8.89 -24.39 2.22
C VAL A 31 -9.42 -22.96 2.24
N ARG A 32 -10.19 -22.61 1.21
CA ARG A 32 -10.78 -21.27 1.05
C ARG A 32 -12.29 -21.37 1.15
N ARG A 33 -12.91 -20.41 1.85
CA ARG A 33 -14.36 -20.41 2.09
C ARG A 33 -15.18 -20.37 0.79
N GLY A 34 -16.39 -20.90 0.81
CA GLY A 34 -17.28 -20.94 -0.36
C GLY A 34 -16.92 -21.98 -1.42
N GLN A 35 -15.78 -22.67 -1.29
CA GLN A 35 -15.37 -23.72 -2.22
C GLN A 35 -15.43 -25.08 -1.52
N PRO A 36 -15.98 -26.12 -2.17
CA PRO A 36 -16.05 -27.46 -1.59
C PRO A 36 -14.67 -28.12 -1.49
N PHE A 37 -14.45 -28.92 -0.45
CA PHE A 37 -13.27 -29.75 -0.24
C PHE A 37 -13.67 -31.19 0.13
N GLY A 38 -12.89 -32.16 -0.35
CA GLY A 38 -13.16 -33.58 -0.16
C GLY A 38 -12.58 -34.13 1.14
N LEU A 39 -13.23 -35.12 1.73
CA LEU A 39 -12.65 -35.99 2.76
C LEU A 39 -13.14 -37.43 2.58
N THR A 40 -12.32 -38.39 2.97
CA THR A 40 -12.67 -39.81 2.94
C THR A 40 -12.67 -40.38 4.35
N LEU A 41 -13.82 -40.92 4.76
CA LEU A 41 -13.98 -41.66 6.00
C LEU A 41 -13.89 -43.16 5.69
N ARG A 42 -13.19 -43.91 6.54
CA ARG A 42 -13.16 -45.37 6.47
C ARG A 42 -13.68 -45.93 7.79
N PHE A 43 -14.68 -46.79 7.71
CA PHE A 43 -15.30 -47.40 8.87
C PHE A 43 -14.81 -48.84 9.08
N ALA A 44 -14.68 -49.25 10.34
CA ALA A 44 -14.31 -50.61 10.71
C ALA A 44 -15.56 -51.49 10.86
N GLY A 45 -15.47 -52.74 10.38
CA GLY A 45 -16.51 -53.75 10.56
C GLY A 45 -17.65 -53.67 9.55
N ARG A 46 -18.32 -52.52 9.42
CA ARG A 46 -19.36 -52.28 8.40
C ARG A 46 -19.26 -50.87 7.82
N GLY A 47 -19.81 -50.69 6.61
CA GLY A 47 -19.93 -49.37 5.98
C GLY A 47 -21.14 -48.57 6.48
N TYR A 48 -21.21 -47.32 6.00
CA TYR A 48 -22.36 -46.45 6.17
C TYR A 48 -23.59 -47.03 5.47
N GLU A 49 -24.74 -47.01 6.13
CA GLU A 49 -26.01 -47.46 5.57
C GLU A 49 -27.03 -46.32 5.59
N GLU A 50 -27.38 -45.84 4.39
CA GLU A 50 -28.37 -44.77 4.21
C GLU A 50 -29.72 -45.15 4.83
N GLY A 51 -30.33 -44.24 5.58
CA GLY A 51 -31.60 -44.46 6.28
C GLY A 51 -31.49 -45.11 7.67
N LEU A 52 -30.40 -45.84 7.95
CA LEU A 52 -30.09 -46.38 9.28
C LEU A 52 -29.13 -45.48 10.05
N ASP A 53 -28.08 -45.01 9.38
CA ASP A 53 -27.05 -44.17 9.96
C ASP A 53 -27.33 -42.69 9.68
N LYS A 54 -27.22 -41.86 10.72
CA LYS A 54 -27.25 -40.40 10.59
C LYS A 54 -25.88 -39.84 10.88
N LEU A 55 -25.30 -39.15 9.91
CA LEU A 55 -24.03 -38.46 10.04
C LEU A 55 -24.26 -36.95 10.08
N SER A 56 -23.65 -36.29 11.05
CA SER A 56 -23.57 -34.84 11.12
C SER A 56 -22.16 -34.39 11.47
N PHE A 57 -21.83 -33.18 11.03
CA PHE A 57 -20.54 -32.55 11.28
C PHE A 57 -20.73 -31.35 12.19
N ASN A 58 -19.74 -31.14 13.07
CA ASN A 58 -19.56 -29.87 13.75
C ASN A 58 -18.25 -29.23 13.32
N VAL A 59 -18.32 -27.93 13.03
CA VAL A 59 -17.15 -27.08 12.79
C VAL A 59 -17.11 -25.97 13.83
N GLU A 60 -15.95 -25.77 14.45
CA GLU A 60 -15.76 -24.79 15.52
C GLU A 60 -14.47 -23.98 15.31
N THR A 61 -14.53 -22.66 15.47
CA THR A 61 -13.38 -21.76 15.42
C THR A 61 -13.37 -20.77 16.59
N GLY A 62 -12.17 -20.33 16.99
CA GLY A 62 -11.97 -19.39 18.08
C GLY A 62 -12.10 -20.00 19.50
N PRO A 63 -11.84 -19.20 20.55
CA PRO A 63 -11.83 -19.68 21.93
C PRO A 63 -13.23 -19.90 22.53
N CYS A 64 -14.25 -19.21 22.00
CA CYS A 64 -15.64 -19.32 22.44
C CYS A 64 -16.57 -19.54 21.22
N PRO A 65 -16.65 -20.75 20.66
CA PRO A 65 -17.48 -21.06 19.50
C PRO A 65 -18.98 -20.88 19.81
N SER A 66 -19.71 -20.22 18.91
CA SER A 66 -21.17 -20.04 19.00
C SER A 66 -21.80 -19.95 17.61
N GLU A 67 -23.00 -20.51 17.48
CA GLU A 67 -23.79 -20.45 16.24
C GLU A 67 -24.22 -19.01 15.93
N SER A 68 -24.61 -18.25 16.95
CA SER A 68 -25.06 -16.85 16.79
C SER A 68 -23.98 -15.93 16.23
N SER A 69 -22.70 -16.20 16.51
CA SER A 69 -21.55 -15.47 15.96
C SER A 69 -21.02 -16.06 14.64
N GLY A 70 -21.56 -17.20 14.20
CA GLY A 70 -21.09 -17.94 13.03
C GLY A 70 -19.71 -18.61 13.23
N THR A 71 -19.31 -18.84 14.48
CA THR A 71 -18.04 -19.50 14.83
C THR A 71 -18.21 -20.98 15.20
N LYS A 72 -19.45 -21.45 15.29
CA LYS A 72 -19.84 -22.85 15.39
C LYS A 72 -20.95 -23.14 14.39
N CYS A 73 -20.94 -24.33 13.78
CA CYS A 73 -22.06 -24.81 12.96
C CYS A 73 -22.15 -26.33 13.05
N HIS A 74 -23.38 -26.84 13.23
CA HIS A 74 -23.73 -28.25 13.16
C HIS A 74 -24.59 -28.48 11.90
N PHE A 75 -24.21 -29.42 11.05
CA PHE A 75 -24.90 -29.69 9.78
C PHE A 75 -24.88 -31.19 9.44
N ALA A 76 -26.00 -31.71 8.95
CA ALA A 76 -26.13 -33.12 8.57
C ALA A 76 -25.61 -33.37 7.15
N VAL A 77 -25.27 -34.63 6.86
CA VAL A 77 -25.02 -35.06 5.47
C VAL A 77 -26.32 -35.02 4.69
N SER A 78 -26.29 -34.43 3.50
CA SER A 78 -27.42 -34.26 2.58
C SER A 78 -27.07 -34.67 1.14
N ASP A 79 -28.09 -34.80 0.29
CA ASP A 79 -27.90 -35.12 -1.13
C ASP A 79 -27.53 -33.90 -1.97
N CYS A 80 -27.89 -32.71 -1.51
CA CYS A 80 -27.67 -31.45 -2.22
C CYS A 80 -26.86 -30.46 -1.36
N PRO A 81 -25.97 -29.67 -1.99
CA PRO A 81 -25.24 -28.63 -1.28
C PRO A 81 -26.17 -27.46 -0.92
N GLU A 82 -25.97 -26.89 0.26
CA GLU A 82 -26.55 -25.61 0.65
C GLU A 82 -25.52 -24.50 0.42
N GLU A 83 -25.90 -23.44 -0.31
CA GLU A 83 -24.97 -22.36 -0.70
C GLU A 83 -24.73 -21.33 0.43
N ALA A 84 -25.72 -21.12 1.30
CA ALA A 84 -25.72 -20.07 2.31
C ALA A 84 -25.25 -20.54 3.71
N SER A 85 -25.03 -21.84 3.89
CA SER A 85 -24.69 -22.49 5.15
C SER A 85 -23.54 -23.48 4.96
N TRP A 86 -23.10 -24.13 6.04
CA TRP A 86 -22.20 -25.27 5.90
C TRP A 86 -22.98 -26.49 5.44
N SER A 87 -22.43 -27.23 4.48
CA SER A 87 -23.04 -28.45 3.95
C SER A 87 -22.03 -29.58 3.82
N ALA A 88 -22.52 -30.81 3.91
CA ALA A 88 -21.76 -32.03 3.63
C ALA A 88 -22.57 -32.89 2.66
N VAL A 89 -21.99 -33.23 1.52
CA VAL A 89 -22.66 -34.00 0.47
C VAL A 89 -21.93 -35.31 0.23
N LEU A 90 -22.68 -36.41 0.15
CA LEU A 90 -22.16 -37.71 -0.24
C LEU A 90 -21.75 -37.72 -1.71
N GLN A 91 -20.48 -38.02 -1.99
CA GLN A 91 -19.96 -38.12 -3.36
C GLN A 91 -19.95 -39.57 -3.84
N GLU A 92 -19.32 -40.44 -3.06
CA GLU A 92 -19.11 -41.83 -3.43
C GLU A 92 -19.07 -42.70 -2.17
N GLN A 93 -19.61 -43.91 -2.29
CA GLN A 93 -19.51 -44.94 -1.28
C GLN A 93 -18.96 -46.21 -1.93
N ASP A 94 -17.84 -46.69 -1.40
CA ASP A 94 -17.23 -47.96 -1.81
C ASP A 94 -17.04 -48.86 -0.58
N GLY A 95 -18.00 -49.77 -0.37
CA GLY A 95 -18.01 -50.68 0.78
C GLY A 95 -17.98 -49.94 2.12
N ALA A 96 -16.83 -49.97 2.79
CA ALA A 96 -16.59 -49.34 4.09
C ALA A 96 -15.98 -47.92 4.01
N SER A 97 -15.66 -47.46 2.80
CA SER A 97 -15.13 -46.12 2.53
C SER A 97 -16.24 -45.19 2.04
N LEU A 98 -16.28 -43.99 2.62
CA LEU A 98 -17.27 -42.96 2.35
C LEU A 98 -16.56 -41.66 1.98
N SER A 99 -16.73 -41.20 0.74
CA SER A 99 -16.18 -39.95 0.25
C SER A 99 -17.23 -38.85 0.30
N LEU A 100 -16.91 -37.77 1.02
CA LEU A 100 -17.79 -36.66 1.29
C LEU A 100 -17.18 -35.36 0.78
N SER A 101 -18.03 -34.44 0.34
CA SER A 101 -17.66 -33.07 -0.02
C SER A 101 -18.25 -32.10 0.99
N LEU A 102 -17.41 -31.42 1.75
CA LEU A 102 -17.82 -30.37 2.67
C LEU A 102 -17.70 -29.00 1.98
N CYS A 103 -18.66 -28.12 2.19
CA CYS A 103 -18.61 -26.75 1.70
C CYS A 103 -18.94 -25.78 2.83
N SER A 104 -18.16 -24.70 2.95
CA SER A 104 -18.48 -23.59 3.84
C SER A 104 -19.24 -22.52 3.08
N PRO A 105 -20.04 -21.67 3.75
CA PRO A 105 -20.60 -20.50 3.10
C PRO A 105 -19.48 -19.50 2.73
N PRO A 106 -19.64 -18.67 1.68
CA PRO A 106 -18.68 -17.63 1.31
C PRO A 106 -18.47 -16.56 2.38
N ALA A 107 -19.41 -16.41 3.32
CA ALA A 107 -19.33 -15.47 4.44
C ALA A 107 -18.70 -16.08 5.70
N ALA A 108 -18.24 -17.34 5.66
CA ALA A 108 -17.64 -18.01 6.82
C ALA A 108 -16.48 -17.21 7.42
N ARG A 109 -16.32 -17.31 8.74
CA ARG A 109 -15.21 -16.69 9.46
C ARG A 109 -13.90 -17.39 9.05
N ILE A 110 -12.82 -16.63 8.85
CA ILE A 110 -11.51 -17.22 8.57
C ILE A 110 -10.84 -17.69 9.87
N GLY A 111 -9.87 -18.60 9.77
CA GLY A 111 -9.06 -19.05 10.90
C GLY A 111 -8.90 -20.56 10.97
N ARG A 112 -8.38 -21.04 12.10
CA ARG A 112 -8.24 -22.48 12.38
C ARG A 112 -9.55 -23.03 12.92
N TYR A 113 -10.04 -24.08 12.27
CA TYR A 113 -11.23 -24.82 12.63
C TYR A 113 -10.88 -26.20 13.18
N ARG A 114 -11.69 -26.65 14.13
CA ARG A 114 -11.78 -28.05 14.56
C ARG A 114 -12.97 -28.69 13.86
N LEU A 115 -12.77 -29.89 13.32
CA LEU A 115 -13.80 -30.69 12.66
C LEU A 115 -14.09 -31.94 13.48
N THR A 116 -15.37 -32.15 13.83
CA THR A 116 -15.84 -33.38 14.45
C THR A 116 -17.00 -33.99 13.68
N LEU A 117 -17.06 -35.31 13.69
CA LEU A 117 -18.14 -36.12 13.14
C LEU A 117 -18.98 -36.65 14.29
N GLU A 118 -20.29 -36.53 14.18
CA GLU A 118 -21.25 -37.23 15.02
C GLU A 118 -21.95 -38.28 14.16
N ALA A 119 -21.87 -39.53 14.60
CA ALA A 119 -22.54 -40.66 13.97
C ALA A 119 -23.57 -41.21 14.93
N ALA A 120 -24.84 -41.18 14.53
CA ALA A 120 -25.95 -41.72 15.28
C ALA A 120 -26.53 -42.95 14.57
N THR A 121 -26.65 -44.05 15.33
CA THR A 121 -27.36 -45.27 14.96
C THR A 121 -28.50 -45.47 15.95
N ASP A 122 -29.75 -45.40 15.49
CA ASP A 122 -30.97 -45.50 16.30
C ASP A 122 -30.98 -44.58 17.54
N TYR A 123 -30.54 -45.08 18.70
CA TYR A 123 -30.57 -44.42 20.02
C TYR A 123 -29.18 -44.08 20.59
N GLN A 124 -28.10 -44.46 19.91
CA GLN A 124 -26.72 -44.25 20.37
C GLN A 124 -25.97 -43.34 19.39
N GLY A 125 -25.39 -42.26 19.92
CA GLY A 125 -24.57 -41.30 19.19
C GLY A 125 -23.12 -41.38 19.63
N THR A 126 -22.20 -41.48 18.67
CA THR A 126 -20.76 -41.44 18.89
C THR A 126 -20.18 -40.20 18.23
N SER A 127 -19.16 -39.59 18.85
CA SER A 127 -18.49 -38.40 18.33
C SER A 127 -17.02 -38.70 18.09
N PHE A 128 -16.52 -38.34 16.91
CA PHE A 128 -15.15 -38.57 16.46
C PHE A 128 -14.49 -37.24 16.08
N SER A 129 -13.28 -37.00 16.57
CA SER A 129 -12.47 -35.86 16.14
C SER A 129 -11.77 -36.20 14.83
N LEU A 130 -12.07 -35.46 13.75
CA LEU A 130 -11.49 -35.69 12.43
C LEU A 130 -10.18 -34.93 12.21
N GLY A 131 -9.94 -33.89 13.02
CA GLY A 131 -8.74 -33.07 12.97
C GLY A 131 -9.04 -31.59 12.84
N ASP A 132 -8.00 -30.83 12.49
CA ASP A 132 -8.08 -29.38 12.34
C ASP A 132 -7.72 -28.96 10.91
N PHE A 133 -8.38 -27.92 10.41
CA PHE A 133 -8.08 -27.28 9.12
C PHE A 133 -8.05 -25.76 9.25
N VAL A 134 -7.49 -25.07 8.26
CA VAL A 134 -7.46 -23.60 8.19
C VAL A 134 -8.36 -23.15 7.04
N LEU A 135 -9.28 -22.23 7.35
CA LEU A 135 -10.16 -21.60 6.37
C LEU A 135 -9.69 -20.18 6.08
N LEU A 136 -9.44 -19.88 4.80
CA LEU A 136 -8.97 -18.59 4.30
C LEU A 136 -10.05 -17.87 3.49
N PHE A 137 -9.80 -16.59 3.19
CA PHE A 137 -10.57 -15.85 2.20
C PHE A 137 -10.43 -16.46 0.80
N ASN A 138 -11.45 -16.26 -0.04
CA ASN A 138 -11.52 -16.84 -1.37
C ASN A 138 -11.67 -15.79 -2.50
N PRO A 139 -10.54 -15.27 -3.03
CA PRO A 139 -10.55 -14.40 -4.20
C PRO A 139 -11.13 -15.03 -5.48
N TRP A 140 -11.29 -16.35 -5.54
CA TRP A 140 -11.83 -17.07 -6.69
C TRP A 140 -13.35 -17.26 -6.62
N HIS A 141 -14.00 -16.99 -5.49
CA HIS A 141 -15.44 -17.22 -5.34
C HIS A 141 -16.26 -15.93 -5.55
N PRO A 142 -17.18 -15.86 -6.52
CA PRO A 142 -17.92 -14.63 -6.86
C PRO A 142 -18.69 -13.98 -5.71
N GLU A 143 -19.22 -14.77 -4.77
CA GLU A 143 -19.94 -14.25 -3.60
C GLU A 143 -19.02 -13.85 -2.43
N ASP A 144 -17.72 -14.14 -2.51
CA ASP A 144 -16.79 -13.72 -1.48
C ASP A 144 -16.55 -12.21 -1.57
N THR A 145 -16.49 -11.54 -0.42
CA THR A 145 -16.18 -10.11 -0.31
C THR A 145 -14.84 -9.72 -0.93
N VAL A 146 -13.88 -10.65 -1.08
CA VAL A 146 -12.58 -10.40 -1.70
C VAL A 146 -12.45 -10.92 -3.13
N PHE A 147 -13.57 -11.26 -3.77
CA PHE A 147 -13.57 -11.78 -5.14
C PHE A 147 -12.86 -10.83 -6.10
N LEU A 148 -11.88 -11.37 -6.83
CA LEU A 148 -11.13 -10.64 -7.85
C LEU A 148 -11.29 -11.39 -9.17
N ARG A 149 -11.90 -10.72 -10.15
CA ARG A 149 -12.37 -11.38 -11.38
C ARG A 149 -11.21 -11.89 -12.25
N ASP A 150 -10.14 -11.12 -12.35
CA ASP A 150 -9.03 -11.42 -13.23
C ASP A 150 -8.08 -12.47 -12.62
N GLU A 151 -7.64 -13.46 -13.41
CA GLU A 151 -6.76 -14.53 -12.91
C GLU A 151 -5.29 -14.08 -12.78
N ASP A 152 -4.83 -13.18 -13.66
CA ASP A 152 -3.47 -12.65 -13.60
C ASP A 152 -3.32 -11.75 -12.38
N GLU A 153 -4.34 -10.93 -12.09
CA GLU A 153 -4.39 -10.13 -10.85
C GLU A 153 -4.43 -11.01 -9.59
N ARG A 154 -5.19 -12.10 -9.58
CA ARG A 154 -5.18 -13.06 -8.44
C ARG A 154 -3.80 -13.70 -8.27
N SER A 155 -3.16 -14.06 -9.38
CA SER A 155 -1.81 -14.63 -9.36
C SER A 155 -0.80 -13.64 -8.79
N GLU A 156 -0.83 -12.37 -9.22
CA GLU A 156 0.07 -11.33 -8.72
C GLU A 156 -0.22 -10.93 -7.26
N TYR A 157 -1.48 -10.66 -6.95
CA TYR A 157 -1.86 -9.99 -5.69
C TYR A 157 -2.17 -10.95 -4.55
N VAL A 158 -2.22 -12.27 -4.79
CA VAL A 158 -2.44 -13.29 -3.75
C VAL A 158 -1.29 -14.30 -3.72
N LEU A 159 -0.93 -14.87 -4.86
CA LEU A 159 -0.01 -16.02 -4.93
C LEU A 159 1.46 -15.63 -5.03
N SER A 160 1.78 -14.53 -5.72
CA SER A 160 3.17 -14.08 -5.91
C SER A 160 3.83 -13.73 -4.57
N GLN A 161 5.00 -14.30 -4.32
CA GLN A 161 5.76 -14.12 -3.08
C GLN A 161 6.87 -13.09 -3.19
N GLN A 162 7.17 -12.64 -4.40
CA GLN A 162 8.15 -11.61 -4.67
C GLN A 162 7.46 -10.38 -5.27
N GLY A 163 8.00 -9.21 -5.00
CA GLY A 163 7.50 -7.96 -5.53
C GLY A 163 8.57 -6.88 -5.59
N LEU A 164 8.14 -5.69 -5.96
CA LEU A 164 8.97 -4.49 -6.01
C LEU A 164 8.35 -3.44 -5.11
N ILE A 165 9.18 -2.75 -4.34
CA ILE A 165 8.83 -1.54 -3.61
C ILE A 165 9.53 -0.38 -4.31
N TYR A 166 8.77 0.62 -4.72
CA TYR A 166 9.33 1.79 -5.37
C TYR A 166 9.82 2.79 -4.31
N GLN A 167 10.99 3.37 -4.52
CA GLN A 167 11.67 4.29 -3.62
C GLN A 167 12.39 5.38 -4.45
N GLY A 168 13.18 6.23 -3.79
CA GLY A 168 13.98 7.26 -4.43
C GLY A 168 13.31 8.62 -4.42
N ALA A 169 13.27 9.30 -5.56
CA ALA A 169 12.62 10.60 -5.71
C ALA A 169 11.66 10.59 -6.89
N ARG A 170 10.70 11.52 -6.93
CA ARG A 170 9.71 11.59 -8.04
C ARG A 170 10.35 11.65 -9.42
N ASP A 171 11.52 12.29 -9.52
CA ASP A 171 12.27 12.49 -10.78
C ASP A 171 13.25 11.34 -11.06
N TYR A 172 13.44 10.42 -10.11
CA TYR A 172 14.32 9.25 -10.23
C TYR A 172 13.79 8.11 -9.36
N ILE A 173 12.87 7.34 -9.94
CA ILE A 173 12.20 6.23 -9.27
C ILE A 173 13.09 4.99 -9.35
N THR A 174 13.33 4.37 -8.20
CA THR A 174 14.08 3.12 -8.09
C THR A 174 13.20 1.99 -7.60
N ALA A 175 13.44 0.78 -8.07
CA ALA A 175 12.71 -0.41 -7.64
C ALA A 175 13.61 -1.26 -6.73
N THR A 176 13.13 -1.52 -5.52
CA THR A 176 13.78 -2.40 -4.54
C THR A 176 13.07 -3.76 -4.57
N PRO A 177 13.75 -4.86 -4.93
CA PRO A 177 13.16 -6.19 -4.88
C PRO A 177 12.85 -6.58 -3.43
N TRP A 178 11.68 -7.16 -3.23
CA TRP A 178 11.20 -7.57 -1.91
C TRP A 178 10.64 -8.98 -1.94
N ASN A 179 10.99 -9.78 -0.93
CA ASN A 179 10.42 -11.10 -0.72
C ASN A 179 9.35 -11.02 0.38
N PHE A 180 8.07 -11.13 0.00
CA PHE A 180 6.95 -11.17 0.95
C PHE A 180 6.93 -12.49 1.73
N GLY A 181 7.34 -13.60 1.09
CA GLY A 181 7.51 -14.90 1.72
C GLY A 181 6.28 -15.41 2.46
N GLN A 182 5.05 -15.16 1.97
CA GLN A 182 3.80 -15.46 2.68
C GLN A 182 3.61 -16.95 3.01
N VAL A 183 4.23 -17.88 2.27
CA VAL A 183 4.16 -19.33 2.56
C VAL A 183 5.45 -19.90 3.16
N THR A 184 6.47 -19.07 3.41
CA THR A 184 7.74 -19.53 3.98
C THR A 184 7.60 -19.74 5.48
N ARG A 185 8.12 -20.86 6.01
CA ARG A 185 8.24 -21.07 7.46
C ARG A 185 9.14 -19.97 8.04
N MET A 186 8.62 -19.22 9.01
CA MET A 186 9.42 -18.29 9.80
C MET A 186 10.57 -19.06 10.46
N ASP A 187 11.75 -18.46 10.44
CA ASP A 187 12.78 -18.78 11.42
C ASP A 187 12.16 -18.55 12.82
N PRO A 188 12.19 -19.53 13.74
CA PRO A 188 11.69 -19.37 15.10
C PRO A 188 12.28 -18.19 15.87
N SER A 189 13.42 -17.65 15.43
CA SER A 189 14.06 -16.47 16.00
C SER A 189 13.47 -15.13 15.54
N CYS A 190 12.58 -15.13 14.52
CA CYS A 190 11.97 -13.91 13.99
C CYS A 190 10.60 -13.64 14.66
N PRO A 191 10.36 -12.47 15.28
CA PRO A 191 9.10 -12.18 15.96
C PRO A 191 7.92 -12.11 14.96
N PRO A 192 6.71 -12.61 15.29
CA PRO A 192 5.54 -12.63 14.38
C PRO A 192 5.13 -11.27 13.82
N ALA A 193 5.44 -10.19 14.54
CA ALA A 193 5.12 -8.81 14.18
C ALA A 193 6.02 -8.20 13.07
N SER A 194 7.03 -8.93 12.58
CA SER A 194 7.97 -8.44 11.55
C SER A 194 7.48 -8.63 10.12
N ARG A 195 6.36 -9.34 9.90
CA ARG A 195 5.85 -9.55 8.54
C ARG A 195 5.28 -8.24 7.98
N PRO A 196 5.72 -7.81 6.79
CA PRO A 196 5.12 -6.65 6.15
C PRO A 196 3.64 -6.94 5.87
N MET A 197 2.77 -5.93 6.04
CA MET A 197 1.31 -6.06 5.92
C MET A 197 0.83 -6.81 4.64
N PRO A 198 1.41 -6.60 3.43
CA PRO A 198 1.03 -7.38 2.25
C PRO A 198 1.24 -8.88 2.43
N ALA A 199 2.31 -9.32 3.11
CA ALA A 199 2.55 -10.73 3.33
C ALA A 199 1.45 -11.37 4.20
N VAL A 200 0.94 -10.64 5.20
CA VAL A 200 -0.15 -11.08 6.06
C VAL A 200 -1.45 -11.17 5.27
N LEU A 201 -1.82 -10.11 4.54
CA LEU A 201 -3.05 -10.07 3.74
C LEU A 201 -3.05 -11.17 2.66
N ARG A 202 -1.96 -11.31 1.89
CA ARG A 202 -1.81 -12.37 0.88
C ARG A 202 -1.89 -13.77 1.49
N CYS A 203 -1.27 -13.99 2.65
CA CYS A 203 -1.36 -15.26 3.37
C CYS A 203 -2.80 -15.61 3.76
N LEU A 204 -3.59 -14.62 4.17
CA LEU A 204 -4.99 -14.80 4.54
C LEU A 204 -5.93 -14.93 3.34
N GLY A 205 -5.44 -14.68 2.13
CA GLY A 205 -6.21 -14.72 0.90
C GLY A 205 -6.87 -13.39 0.52
N ILE A 206 -6.42 -12.27 1.06
CA ILE A 206 -6.86 -10.93 0.64
C ILE A 206 -5.87 -10.43 -0.42
N ALA A 207 -6.36 -10.19 -1.63
CA ALA A 207 -5.55 -9.63 -2.70
C ALA A 207 -5.02 -8.24 -2.29
N SER A 208 -3.71 -8.05 -2.35
CA SER A 208 -3.06 -6.81 -1.89
C SER A 208 -1.80 -6.46 -2.67
N ARG A 209 -1.50 -5.15 -2.74
CA ARG A 209 -0.31 -4.60 -3.39
C ARG A 209 0.29 -3.44 -2.60
N VAL A 210 1.61 -3.29 -2.67
CA VAL A 210 2.30 -2.12 -2.10
C VAL A 210 2.16 -0.95 -3.06
N VAL A 211 1.87 0.23 -2.51
CA VAL A 211 1.78 1.47 -3.25
C VAL A 211 2.79 2.45 -2.69
N THR A 212 3.47 3.17 -3.56
CA THR A 212 4.40 4.24 -3.22
C THR A 212 3.86 5.56 -3.75
N ASN A 213 3.68 6.54 -2.88
CA ASN A 213 3.33 7.92 -3.22
C ASN A 213 4.56 8.82 -3.11
N TYR A 214 4.92 9.56 -4.16
CA TYR A 214 6.05 10.50 -4.10
C TYR A 214 5.58 11.90 -3.72
N ASN A 215 6.42 12.61 -2.96
CA ASN A 215 6.04 13.87 -2.31
C ASN A 215 4.76 13.70 -1.48
N SER A 216 4.75 12.72 -0.58
CA SER A 216 3.59 12.45 0.26
C SER A 216 3.46 13.52 1.35
N ALA A 217 2.26 14.06 1.49
CA ALA A 217 1.90 15.02 2.53
C ALA A 217 1.61 14.28 3.85
N HIS A 218 2.67 13.94 4.58
CA HIS A 218 2.58 13.17 5.83
C HIS A 218 2.44 14.10 7.04
N ASP A 219 1.84 13.60 8.13
CA ASP A 219 1.61 14.32 9.40
C ASP A 219 0.75 15.59 9.30
N THR A 220 -0.15 15.69 8.32
CA THR A 220 -0.95 16.90 8.16
C THR A 220 -2.13 17.00 9.12
N ASN A 221 -2.43 15.95 9.91
CA ASN A 221 -3.65 15.85 10.71
C ASN A 221 -4.94 16.10 9.87
N GLY A 222 -4.92 15.70 8.59
CA GLY A 222 -6.00 15.98 7.63
C GLY A 222 -5.99 17.41 7.07
N ASN A 223 -4.98 18.23 7.41
CA ASN A 223 -4.79 19.54 6.80
C ASN A 223 -4.44 19.39 5.32
N LEU A 224 -5.13 20.17 4.52
CA LEU A 224 -5.00 20.17 3.07
C LEU A 224 -4.08 21.28 2.58
N VAL A 225 -3.49 22.04 3.51
CA VAL A 225 -2.45 23.05 3.27
C VAL A 225 -1.31 22.79 4.25
N ILE A 226 -0.10 22.65 3.73
CA ILE A 226 1.13 22.46 4.50
C ILE A 226 1.97 23.72 4.40
N ASP A 227 2.20 24.37 5.53
CA ASP A 227 3.10 25.52 5.64
C ASP A 227 4.55 25.09 5.91
N ARG A 228 5.46 25.52 5.04
CA ARG A 228 6.90 25.23 5.12
C ARG A 228 7.68 26.53 5.25
N TYR A 229 8.30 26.73 6.40
CA TYR A 229 9.09 27.92 6.68
C TYR A 229 10.57 27.65 6.40
N LEU A 230 11.17 28.46 5.53
CA LEU A 230 12.57 28.40 5.14
C LEU A 230 13.24 29.75 5.41
N SER A 231 14.48 29.74 5.88
CA SER A 231 15.31 30.96 5.94
C SER A 231 15.71 31.45 4.54
N GLU A 232 16.27 32.66 4.43
CA GLU A 232 16.90 33.16 3.18
C GLU A 232 18.08 32.32 2.67
N THR A 233 18.60 31.41 3.50
CA THR A 233 19.64 30.43 3.12
C THR A 233 19.07 29.05 2.82
N GLY A 234 17.74 28.91 2.82
CA GLY A 234 17.01 27.67 2.49
C GLY A 234 16.96 26.66 3.65
N GLU A 235 17.27 27.07 4.88
CA GLU A 235 17.20 26.21 6.05
C GLU A 235 15.77 26.13 6.57
N ALA A 236 15.29 24.91 6.86
CA ALA A 236 13.96 24.74 7.43
C ALA A 236 13.90 25.25 8.88
N GLU A 237 12.89 26.04 9.19
CA GLU A 237 12.65 26.51 10.56
C GLU A 237 11.93 25.47 11.41
N ARG A 238 12.20 25.51 12.73
CA ARG A 238 11.64 24.60 13.73
C ARG A 238 10.10 24.61 13.82
N ARG A 239 9.47 25.68 13.33
CA ARG A 239 8.00 25.81 13.30
C ARG A 239 7.33 24.98 12.21
N SER A 240 8.08 24.49 11.22
CA SER A 240 7.58 23.56 10.20
C SER A 240 7.42 22.18 10.81
N LYS A 241 6.25 21.92 11.41
CA LYS A 241 5.95 20.62 12.05
C LYS A 241 5.60 19.53 11.02
N ASP A 242 4.93 19.94 9.95
CA ASP A 242 4.44 19.02 8.91
C ASP A 242 5.53 18.76 7.87
N SER A 243 5.58 17.51 7.38
CA SER A 243 6.67 17.04 6.53
C SER A 243 6.18 16.49 5.20
N ILE A 244 6.84 16.93 4.13
CA ILE A 244 6.65 16.31 2.81
C ILE A 244 7.71 15.23 2.69
N TRP A 245 7.25 13.99 2.69
CA TRP A 245 8.11 12.84 2.53
C TRP A 245 8.42 12.66 1.05
N ASN A 246 9.69 12.43 0.72
CA ASN A 246 10.12 12.23 -0.66
C ASN A 246 9.37 11.07 -1.31
N TYR A 247 9.12 10.02 -0.54
CA TYR A 247 8.11 9.03 -0.82
C TYR A 247 7.52 8.48 0.48
N HIS A 248 6.31 7.94 0.38
CA HIS A 248 5.64 7.20 1.43
C HIS A 248 5.02 5.94 0.86
N CYS A 249 4.95 4.88 1.65
CA CYS A 249 4.45 3.58 1.20
C CYS A 249 3.31 3.09 2.09
N TRP A 250 2.23 2.65 1.46
CA TRP A 250 1.11 1.97 2.11
C TRP A 250 0.72 0.71 1.31
N VAL A 251 -0.37 0.06 1.72
CA VAL A 251 -0.90 -1.14 1.08
C VAL A 251 -2.30 -0.87 0.55
N GLU A 252 -2.60 -1.32 -0.66
CA GLU A 252 -3.97 -1.45 -1.12
C GLU A 252 -4.45 -2.90 -0.94
N ALA A 253 -5.67 -3.08 -0.43
CA ALA A 253 -6.34 -4.37 -0.34
C ALA A 253 -7.65 -4.36 -1.15
N TRP A 254 -7.91 -5.42 -1.91
CA TRP A 254 -9.11 -5.54 -2.72
C TRP A 254 -10.24 -6.20 -1.93
N MET A 255 -11.36 -5.47 -1.76
CA MET A 255 -12.56 -6.00 -1.12
C MET A 255 -13.82 -5.18 -1.44
N ARG A 256 -14.99 -5.79 -1.24
CA ARG A 256 -16.28 -5.10 -1.16
C ARG A 256 -16.44 -4.39 0.18
N ARG A 257 -17.25 -3.33 0.18
CA ARG A 257 -17.57 -2.52 1.37
C ARG A 257 -19.08 -2.54 1.64
N PRO A 258 -19.63 -3.65 2.18
CA PRO A 258 -21.06 -3.77 2.46
C PRO A 258 -21.54 -2.79 3.56
N ASP A 259 -20.61 -2.21 4.30
CA ASP A 259 -20.83 -1.14 5.26
C ASP A 259 -21.03 0.25 4.62
N LEU A 260 -20.70 0.40 3.34
CA LEU A 260 -20.83 1.64 2.58
C LEU A 260 -21.90 1.53 1.47
N ALA A 261 -22.23 2.66 0.85
CA ALA A 261 -23.07 2.67 -0.34
C ALA A 261 -22.42 1.88 -1.50
N PRO A 262 -23.23 1.27 -2.40
CA PRO A 262 -22.69 0.58 -3.57
C PRO A 262 -21.76 1.48 -4.42
N GLY A 263 -20.71 0.90 -4.97
CA GLY A 263 -19.74 1.58 -5.83
C GLY A 263 -18.42 1.93 -5.14
N TYR A 264 -18.20 1.57 -3.87
CA TYR A 264 -16.93 1.71 -3.15
C TYR A 264 -16.16 0.40 -2.97
N GLU A 265 -16.63 -0.68 -3.61
CA GLU A 265 -15.84 -1.89 -3.80
C GLU A 265 -14.57 -1.65 -4.61
N GLY A 266 -13.57 -2.50 -4.38
CA GLY A 266 -12.30 -2.49 -5.08
C GLY A 266 -11.13 -2.21 -4.14
N TRP A 267 -10.15 -1.42 -4.60
CA TRP A 267 -8.96 -1.10 -3.82
C TRP A 267 -9.27 -0.18 -2.63
N GLN A 268 -8.84 -0.62 -1.45
CA GLN A 268 -8.90 0.13 -0.20
C GLN A 268 -7.48 0.42 0.24
N ALA A 269 -7.15 1.68 0.55
CA ALA A 269 -5.87 2.05 1.14
C ALA A 269 -5.84 1.70 2.63
N LEU A 270 -4.80 0.98 3.05
CA LEU A 270 -4.45 0.67 4.44
C LEU A 270 -3.02 1.13 4.66
N ASP A 271 -2.83 2.03 5.61
CA ASP A 271 -1.50 2.45 6.00
C ASP A 271 -1.12 1.89 7.38
N PRO A 272 -0.18 0.94 7.45
CA PRO A 272 0.34 0.41 8.71
C PRO A 272 1.28 1.37 9.44
N THR A 273 1.73 2.45 8.79
CA THR A 273 2.69 3.39 9.36
C THR A 273 2.02 4.12 10.52
N PRO A 274 2.60 4.11 11.73
CA PRO A 274 2.03 4.84 12.87
C PRO A 274 2.15 6.35 12.63
N GLN A 275 1.19 6.94 11.93
CA GLN A 275 1.16 8.38 11.68
C GLN A 275 0.35 9.09 12.76
N GLU A 276 -0.95 8.82 12.80
CA GLU A 276 -1.92 9.43 13.69
C GLU A 276 -2.86 8.38 14.26
N ARG A 277 -3.54 8.74 15.35
CA ARG A 277 -4.45 7.81 16.05
C ARG A 277 -5.86 7.88 15.47
N SER A 278 -6.29 6.83 14.78
CA SER A 278 -7.71 6.58 14.51
C SER A 278 -8.36 5.93 15.74
N GLU A 279 -9.37 6.59 16.32
CA GLU A 279 -10.06 6.16 17.55
C GLU A 279 -9.10 5.79 18.72
N GLY A 280 -7.94 6.46 18.81
CA GLY A 280 -6.94 6.25 19.86
C GLY A 280 -5.86 5.20 19.56
N VAL A 281 -5.91 4.53 18.40
CA VAL A 281 -4.95 3.52 17.93
C VAL A 281 -4.23 4.00 16.67
N PHE A 282 -2.93 3.75 16.55
CA PHE A 282 -2.17 4.08 15.36
C PHE A 282 -2.47 3.10 14.21
N CYS A 283 -3.43 3.46 13.38
CA CYS A 283 -3.73 2.80 12.11
C CYS A 283 -4.55 3.75 11.21
N CYS A 284 -4.43 3.59 9.89
CA CYS A 284 -5.22 4.33 8.91
C CYS A 284 -5.84 3.37 7.89
N GLY A 285 -7.14 3.51 7.64
CA GLY A 285 -7.92 2.73 6.67
C GLY A 285 -8.72 1.58 7.29
N PRO A 286 -9.47 0.81 6.47
CA PRO A 286 -9.48 0.84 5.01
C PRO A 286 -10.26 2.03 4.42
N ALA A 287 -9.56 2.89 3.66
CA ALA A 287 -10.15 4.02 2.93
C ALA A 287 -10.40 3.60 1.47
N PRO A 288 -11.62 3.71 0.90
CA PRO A 288 -11.82 3.40 -0.51
C PRO A 288 -11.00 4.36 -1.38
N VAL A 289 -10.14 3.84 -2.27
CA VAL A 289 -9.32 4.68 -3.18
C VAL A 289 -10.22 5.55 -4.06
N LYS A 290 -11.39 5.04 -4.43
CA LYS A 290 -12.42 5.81 -5.13
C LYS A 290 -12.95 6.99 -4.29
N ALA A 291 -13.19 6.79 -2.99
CA ALA A 291 -13.65 7.88 -2.12
C ALA A 291 -12.59 8.99 -2.02
N VAL A 292 -11.30 8.62 -1.99
CA VAL A 292 -10.19 9.57 -2.07
C VAL A 292 -10.22 10.33 -3.40
N LYS A 293 -10.40 9.64 -4.52
CA LYS A 293 -10.49 10.28 -5.85
C LYS A 293 -11.65 11.26 -5.98
N GLU A 294 -12.82 10.90 -5.44
CA GLU A 294 -14.04 11.70 -5.54
C GLU A 294 -14.21 12.74 -4.42
N GLY A 295 -13.24 12.84 -3.48
CA GLY A 295 -13.30 13.76 -2.34
C GLY A 295 -14.45 13.47 -1.36
N ASP A 296 -14.82 12.20 -1.18
CA ASP A 296 -15.87 11.76 -0.25
C ASP A 296 -15.32 11.58 1.19
N LEU A 297 -14.86 12.68 1.77
CA LEU A 297 -14.10 12.70 3.03
C LEU A 297 -14.90 12.23 4.26
N GLN A 298 -16.23 12.26 4.20
CA GLN A 298 -17.12 11.80 5.25
C GLN A 298 -17.14 10.26 5.42
N LEU A 299 -16.60 9.51 4.46
CA LEU A 299 -16.66 8.05 4.48
C LEU A 299 -15.60 7.45 5.40
N LYS A 300 -16.04 6.48 6.21
CA LYS A 300 -15.11 5.65 6.98
C LYS A 300 -14.35 4.68 6.05
N TYR A 301 -13.09 4.37 6.32
CA TYR A 301 -12.26 4.80 7.44
C TYR A 301 -11.17 5.77 6.96
N ASP A 302 -10.89 6.81 7.74
CA ASP A 302 -9.73 7.71 7.58
C ASP A 302 -9.52 8.33 6.18
N THR A 303 -10.57 8.42 5.36
CA THR A 303 -10.53 9.03 4.02
C THR A 303 -9.92 10.44 3.98
N PRO A 304 -10.21 11.35 4.95
CA PRO A 304 -9.59 12.68 4.98
C PRO A 304 -8.06 12.64 5.04
N PHE A 305 -7.48 11.69 5.78
CA PHE A 305 -6.04 11.57 5.94
C PHE A 305 -5.38 11.12 4.64
N VAL A 306 -5.89 10.02 4.05
CA VAL A 306 -5.37 9.52 2.77
C VAL A 306 -5.55 10.55 1.65
N PHE A 307 -6.65 11.33 1.68
CA PHE A 307 -6.86 12.42 0.75
C PHE A 307 -5.80 13.52 0.89
N ALA A 308 -5.52 13.96 2.12
CA ALA A 308 -4.50 14.97 2.38
C ALA A 308 -3.11 14.52 1.89
N GLU A 309 -2.74 13.26 2.11
CA GLU A 309 -1.45 12.70 1.68
C GLU A 309 -1.17 12.84 0.17
N VAL A 310 -2.22 12.86 -0.66
CA VAL A 310 -2.10 12.90 -2.13
C VAL A 310 -2.53 14.23 -2.77
N ASN A 311 -3.23 15.09 -2.03
CA ASN A 311 -3.82 16.33 -2.55
C ASN A 311 -3.45 17.61 -1.79
N ALA A 312 -2.71 17.56 -0.68
CA ALA A 312 -2.40 18.77 0.07
C ALA A 312 -1.60 19.79 -0.77
N ASP A 313 -1.94 21.07 -0.64
CA ASP A 313 -1.18 22.17 -1.19
C ASP A 313 0.00 22.51 -0.27
N VAL A 314 1.11 22.94 -0.86
CA VAL A 314 2.30 23.31 -0.09
C VAL A 314 2.57 24.79 -0.28
N VAL A 315 2.59 25.50 0.84
CA VAL A 315 2.93 26.91 0.91
C VAL A 315 4.31 27.03 1.53
N TYR A 316 5.25 27.61 0.79
CA TYR A 316 6.53 27.97 1.34
C TYR A 316 6.53 29.43 1.79
N TRP A 317 7.06 29.65 2.98
CA TRP A 317 7.26 30.96 3.58
C TRP A 317 8.76 31.19 3.73
N ILE A 318 9.30 32.17 3.01
CA ILE A 318 10.69 32.58 3.14
C ILE A 318 10.78 33.63 4.25
N VAL A 319 11.56 33.33 5.27
CA VAL A 319 11.68 34.10 6.50
C VAL A 319 12.99 34.90 6.47
N GLY A 320 12.84 36.22 6.49
CA GLY A 320 13.95 37.16 6.54
C GLY A 320 14.63 37.19 7.92
N PRO A 321 15.88 37.69 8.02
CA PRO A 321 16.57 37.89 9.29
C PRO A 321 15.84 38.83 10.26
N ASP A 322 15.00 39.71 9.73
CA ASP A 322 14.15 40.66 10.45
C ASP A 322 12.80 40.07 10.88
N GLY A 323 12.53 38.81 10.52
CA GLY A 323 11.26 38.13 10.78
C GLY A 323 10.17 38.41 9.73
N SER A 324 10.48 39.13 8.64
CA SER A 324 9.54 39.30 7.54
C SER A 324 9.28 37.97 6.81
N GLU A 325 8.06 37.76 6.33
CA GLU A 325 7.65 36.51 5.67
C GLU A 325 7.18 36.79 4.23
N ARG A 326 7.75 36.07 3.27
CA ARG A 326 7.36 36.14 1.85
C ARG A 326 6.80 34.79 1.41
N LYS A 327 5.61 34.80 0.83
CA LYS A 327 4.90 33.59 0.41
C LYS A 327 5.34 33.17 -1.00
N SER A 328 5.55 31.87 -1.19
CA SER A 328 5.69 31.21 -2.48
C SER A 328 4.84 29.94 -2.47
N THR A 329 3.81 29.87 -3.32
CA THR A 329 2.84 28.76 -3.33
C THR A 329 3.19 27.74 -4.40
N HIS A 330 3.20 26.46 -4.04
CA HIS A 330 3.39 25.35 -4.97
C HIS A 330 2.23 24.34 -4.86
N THR A 331 1.16 24.55 -5.64
CA THR A 331 -0.13 23.82 -5.58
C THR A 331 -0.17 22.48 -6.33
N SER A 332 0.99 22.00 -6.82
CA SER A 332 1.08 20.84 -7.72
C SER A 332 2.27 19.94 -7.42
N ILE A 333 2.74 19.87 -6.16
CA ILE A 333 3.93 19.08 -5.82
C ILE A 333 3.65 17.80 -5.07
N VAL A 334 2.51 17.69 -4.37
CA VAL A 334 2.16 16.52 -3.55
C VAL A 334 1.49 15.43 -4.38
N GLY A 335 1.64 14.17 -3.97
CA GLY A 335 0.88 13.08 -4.53
C GLY A 335 1.32 12.65 -5.94
N LYS A 336 2.63 12.61 -6.23
CA LYS A 336 3.15 12.40 -7.59
C LYS A 336 3.53 10.95 -7.83
N ASN A 337 3.42 10.54 -9.10
CA ASN A 337 3.89 9.24 -9.60
C ASN A 337 3.51 8.08 -8.68
N ILE A 338 2.27 8.03 -8.21
CA ILE A 338 1.80 6.98 -7.30
C ILE A 338 1.96 5.65 -8.03
N SER A 339 2.78 4.76 -7.48
CA SER A 339 3.35 3.65 -8.20
C SER A 339 3.12 2.32 -7.50
N THR A 340 2.88 1.27 -8.30
CA THR A 340 2.86 -0.11 -7.85
C THR A 340 3.53 -1.03 -8.88
N LYS A 341 3.75 -2.29 -8.52
CA LYS A 341 4.31 -3.28 -9.45
C LYS A 341 3.21 -3.72 -10.41
N SER A 342 3.50 -3.75 -11.70
CA SER A 342 2.59 -4.27 -12.71
C SER A 342 2.31 -5.77 -12.52
N VAL A 343 1.09 -6.17 -12.87
CA VAL A 343 0.66 -7.56 -12.89
C VAL A 343 1.57 -8.40 -13.81
N GLY A 344 2.20 -9.44 -13.25
CA GLY A 344 3.00 -10.40 -14.00
C GLY A 344 4.32 -9.86 -14.58
N ARG A 345 4.71 -8.61 -14.27
CA ARG A 345 5.91 -7.96 -14.82
C ARG A 345 6.68 -7.18 -13.76
N ASP A 346 8.00 -7.10 -13.92
CA ASP A 346 8.88 -6.28 -13.08
C ASP A 346 8.98 -4.85 -13.61
N THR A 347 7.83 -4.28 -13.95
CA THR A 347 7.69 -2.91 -14.43
C THR A 347 6.84 -2.08 -13.47
N ARG A 348 7.05 -0.78 -13.49
CA ARG A 348 6.26 0.19 -12.73
C ARG A 348 4.93 0.44 -13.42
N GLU A 349 3.86 0.31 -12.67
CA GLU A 349 2.53 0.79 -13.04
C GLU A 349 2.26 2.12 -12.33
N ASP A 350 1.89 3.14 -13.08
CA ASP A 350 1.49 4.43 -12.52
C ASP A 350 -0.03 4.45 -12.28
N ILE A 351 -0.41 4.51 -11.01
CA ILE A 351 -1.80 4.50 -10.55
C ILE A 351 -2.22 5.86 -9.96
N THR A 352 -1.50 6.95 -10.26
CA THR A 352 -1.84 8.30 -9.78
C THR A 352 -3.30 8.66 -10.13
N HIS A 353 -3.73 8.28 -11.32
CA HIS A 353 -5.07 8.52 -11.84
C HIS A 353 -6.19 7.75 -11.09
N HIS A 354 -5.85 6.78 -10.24
CA HIS A 354 -6.80 6.14 -9.33
C HIS A 354 -7.07 6.98 -8.09
N TYR A 355 -6.13 7.83 -7.67
CA TYR A 355 -6.23 8.64 -6.46
C TYR A 355 -6.70 10.07 -6.72
N LYS A 356 -6.42 10.61 -7.92
CA LYS A 356 -6.81 11.99 -8.26
C LYS A 356 -7.05 12.19 -9.74
N TYR A 357 -7.82 13.22 -10.05
CA TYR A 357 -8.02 13.71 -11.41
C TYR A 357 -6.79 14.49 -11.90
N PRO A 358 -6.62 14.65 -13.23
CA PRO A 358 -5.53 15.45 -13.79
C PRO A 358 -5.56 16.89 -13.25
N GLU A 359 -4.40 17.41 -12.91
CA GLU A 359 -4.25 18.76 -12.39
C GLU A 359 -4.72 19.81 -13.41
N GLY A 360 -5.46 20.82 -12.94
CA GLY A 360 -6.08 21.86 -13.76
C GLY A 360 -7.43 21.46 -14.37
N SER A 361 -7.86 20.20 -14.28
CA SER A 361 -9.13 19.75 -14.85
C SER A 361 -10.35 20.25 -14.06
N ASP A 362 -11.50 20.38 -14.73
CA ASP A 362 -12.74 20.79 -14.05
C ASP A 362 -13.15 19.77 -12.97
N LYS A 363 -12.90 18.48 -13.21
CA LYS A 363 -13.14 17.41 -12.24
C LYS A 363 -12.31 17.54 -10.98
N GLU A 364 -11.04 17.93 -11.10
CA GLU A 364 -10.21 18.23 -9.93
C GLU A 364 -10.82 19.38 -9.12
N ARG A 365 -11.21 20.48 -9.78
CA ARG A 365 -11.80 21.63 -9.08
C ARG A 365 -13.11 21.28 -8.38
N GLU A 366 -13.96 20.46 -9.00
CA GLU A 366 -15.19 19.94 -8.38
C GLU A 366 -14.88 19.15 -7.10
N VAL A 367 -13.88 18.26 -7.14
CA VAL A 367 -13.47 17.43 -6.00
C VAL A 367 -12.88 18.30 -4.88
N PHE A 368 -12.05 19.28 -5.21
CA PHE A 368 -11.49 20.21 -4.22
C PHE A 368 -12.60 21.06 -3.59
N ALA A 369 -13.51 21.64 -4.38
CA ALA A 369 -14.64 22.40 -3.84
C ALA A 369 -15.52 21.56 -2.90
N LYS A 370 -15.75 20.28 -3.25
CA LYS A 370 -16.48 19.32 -2.40
C LYS A 370 -15.75 19.00 -1.09
N ALA A 371 -14.41 18.95 -1.13
CA ALA A 371 -13.55 18.79 0.04
C ALA A 371 -13.38 20.10 0.85
N GLU A 372 -14.19 21.14 0.57
CA GLU A 372 -14.07 22.48 1.16
C GLU A 372 -12.68 23.13 0.94
N LEU A 373 -12.04 22.80 -0.19
CA LEU A 373 -10.76 23.35 -0.61
C LEU A 373 -10.93 24.41 -1.70
N GLU A 374 -10.36 25.58 -1.46
CA GLU A 374 -10.10 26.56 -2.51
C GLU A 374 -8.71 26.33 -3.09
N LYS A 375 -8.63 25.73 -4.29
CA LYS A 375 -7.37 25.62 -5.01
C LYS A 375 -7.03 26.96 -5.66
N SER A 376 -5.81 27.44 -5.49
CA SER A 376 -5.34 28.61 -6.25
C SER A 376 -5.33 28.25 -7.74
N SER A 377 -6.00 29.03 -8.58
CA SER A 377 -5.96 28.84 -10.02
C SER A 377 -4.53 28.99 -10.53
N VAL A 378 -3.91 27.90 -10.96
CA VAL A 378 -2.64 27.97 -11.70
C VAL A 378 -3.01 28.31 -13.14
N GLN A 379 -3.04 29.60 -13.46
CA GLN A 379 -2.72 29.99 -14.82
C GLN A 379 -1.20 29.88 -14.91
N GLU A 380 -0.69 29.04 -15.82
CA GLU A 380 0.70 29.17 -16.26
C GLU A 380 0.81 30.53 -16.96
N GLU A 381 1.03 31.59 -16.20
CA GLU A 381 1.51 32.84 -16.76
C GLU A 381 2.94 32.57 -17.25
N ASP A 382 3.09 32.48 -18.57
CA ASP A 382 4.38 32.32 -19.27
C ASP A 382 5.20 33.63 -19.21
N GLU A 383 4.67 34.69 -18.59
CA GLU A 383 5.38 35.93 -18.29
C GLU A 383 5.94 35.93 -16.87
N GLY A 384 7.15 36.46 -16.71
CA GLY A 384 7.82 36.60 -15.41
C GLY A 384 9.16 35.89 -15.33
N LEU A 385 9.64 35.69 -14.10
CA LEU A 385 10.85 34.91 -13.84
C LEU A 385 10.45 33.47 -13.51
N HIS A 386 11.21 32.49 -14.00
CA HIS A 386 10.99 31.07 -13.67
C HIS A 386 12.30 30.43 -13.21
N LEU A 387 12.24 29.68 -12.12
CA LEU A 387 13.38 28.97 -11.53
C LEU A 387 13.10 27.47 -11.47
N ARG A 388 14.05 26.65 -11.94
CA ARG A 388 14.01 25.19 -11.78
C ARG A 388 15.41 24.62 -11.53
N ILE A 389 15.47 23.48 -10.86
CA ILE A 389 16.73 22.75 -10.63
C ILE A 389 16.80 21.55 -11.57
N LYS A 390 17.91 21.40 -12.28
CA LYS A 390 18.24 20.26 -13.14
C LYS A 390 19.51 19.57 -12.67
N LEU A 391 19.68 18.31 -13.06
CA LEU A 391 20.97 17.62 -13.00
C LEU A 391 21.62 17.66 -14.39
N THR A 392 22.93 17.85 -14.43
CA THR A 392 23.73 17.72 -15.68
C THR A 392 23.82 16.26 -16.12
N GLU A 393 24.22 15.41 -15.18
CA GLU A 393 24.35 13.95 -15.30
C GLU A 393 23.78 13.31 -14.02
N GLY A 394 23.51 12.00 -14.04
CA GLY A 394 23.06 11.27 -12.85
C GLY A 394 24.07 11.38 -11.69
N ALA A 395 23.58 11.36 -10.45
CA ALA A 395 24.44 11.39 -9.27
C ALA A 395 24.79 9.96 -8.86
N ASN A 396 26.05 9.55 -9.02
CA ASN A 396 26.51 8.23 -8.59
C ASN A 396 27.22 8.32 -7.24
N ASN A 397 26.94 7.36 -6.36
CA ASN A 397 27.58 7.27 -5.05
C ASN A 397 29.09 7.09 -5.21
N GLY A 398 29.88 7.88 -4.48
CA GLY A 398 31.34 7.91 -4.62
C GLY A 398 31.86 8.90 -5.66
N CYS A 399 31.00 9.62 -6.37
CA CYS A 399 31.38 10.60 -7.39
C CYS A 399 30.89 12.00 -7.05
N ASP A 400 31.63 13.01 -7.48
CA ASP A 400 31.11 14.37 -7.53
C ASP A 400 30.08 14.52 -8.65
N PHE A 401 29.14 15.45 -8.50
CA PHE A 401 28.14 15.74 -9.54
C PHE A 401 27.76 17.23 -9.53
N ASP A 402 27.15 17.69 -10.63
CA ASP A 402 26.73 19.08 -10.79
C ASP A 402 25.21 19.22 -10.89
N VAL A 403 24.64 20.06 -10.03
CA VAL A 403 23.26 20.53 -10.12
C VAL A 403 23.22 21.92 -10.75
N LEU A 404 22.20 22.18 -11.57
CA LEU A 404 22.02 23.43 -12.30
C LEU A 404 20.76 24.14 -11.82
N ALA A 405 20.92 25.35 -11.30
CA ALA A 405 19.81 26.30 -11.24
C ALA A 405 19.62 26.88 -12.65
N VAL A 406 18.45 26.66 -13.23
CA VAL A 406 18.06 27.15 -14.55
C VAL A 406 17.01 28.22 -14.37
N ILE A 407 17.34 29.44 -14.76
CA ILE A 407 16.51 30.62 -14.61
C ILE A 407 16.09 31.09 -15.99
N HIS A 408 14.80 31.28 -16.21
CA HIS A 408 14.28 31.95 -17.41
C HIS A 408 13.78 33.32 -17.02
N ASN A 409 14.21 34.34 -17.76
CA ASN A 409 13.59 35.65 -17.72
C ASN A 409 12.67 35.79 -18.93
N ASN A 410 11.38 35.58 -18.73
CA ASN A 410 10.37 35.76 -19.76
C ASN A 410 9.81 37.19 -19.79
N THR A 411 10.50 38.15 -19.16
CA THR A 411 10.16 39.58 -19.26
C THR A 411 10.99 40.28 -20.34
N ASP A 412 10.53 41.45 -20.78
CA ASP A 412 11.23 42.28 -21.78
C ASP A 412 12.31 43.20 -21.15
N ALA A 413 12.49 43.13 -19.83
CA ALA A 413 13.47 43.92 -19.10
C ALA A 413 14.59 43.03 -18.55
N GLU A 414 15.80 43.59 -18.46
CA GLU A 414 16.88 42.98 -17.71
C GLU A 414 16.50 42.97 -16.22
N ARG A 415 16.79 41.87 -15.53
CA ARG A 415 16.59 41.76 -14.07
C ARG A 415 17.90 41.44 -13.39
N VAL A 416 18.13 42.04 -12.23
CA VAL A 416 19.28 41.73 -11.37
C VAL A 416 18.79 41.06 -10.11
N CYS A 417 19.15 39.78 -9.95
CA CYS A 417 18.66 38.97 -8.84
C CYS A 417 19.81 38.50 -7.94
N ARG A 418 19.48 38.16 -6.69
CA ARG A 418 20.32 37.29 -5.84
C ARG A 418 19.90 35.84 -6.07
N LEU A 419 20.85 34.94 -6.29
CA LEU A 419 20.61 33.51 -6.40
C LEU A 419 21.37 32.77 -5.31
N MET A 420 20.63 32.09 -4.43
CA MET A 420 21.19 31.17 -3.44
C MET A 420 20.85 29.74 -3.86
N ILE A 421 21.84 28.86 -3.90
CA ILE A 421 21.68 27.42 -4.10
C ILE A 421 22.31 26.70 -2.91
N CYS A 422 21.55 25.85 -2.22
CA CYS A 422 22.03 25.07 -1.08
C CYS A 422 21.66 23.60 -1.28
N ALA A 423 22.64 22.71 -1.09
CA ALA A 423 22.49 21.27 -1.11
C ALA A 423 22.78 20.71 0.28
N ARG A 424 21.90 19.84 0.78
CA ARG A 424 22.02 19.17 2.08
C ARG A 424 21.72 17.69 1.89
N THR A 425 22.38 16.82 2.66
CA THR A 425 21.93 15.43 2.73
C THR A 425 20.52 15.37 3.33
N ALA A 426 19.73 14.36 3.00
CA ALA A 426 18.38 14.23 3.50
C ALA A 426 18.01 12.76 3.73
N SER A 427 17.08 12.50 4.65
CA SER A 427 16.38 11.22 4.73
C SER A 427 15.11 11.24 3.88
N TYR A 428 14.52 10.06 3.66
CA TYR A 428 13.32 9.91 2.83
C TYR A 428 12.12 10.69 3.38
N ASN A 429 12.00 10.84 4.70
CA ASN A 429 10.93 11.61 5.34
C ASN A 429 11.10 13.15 5.25
N GLY A 430 12.09 13.62 4.49
CA GLY A 430 12.33 15.06 4.27
C GLY A 430 13.16 15.75 5.37
N THR A 431 13.65 15.02 6.37
CA THR A 431 14.57 15.58 7.38
C THR A 431 15.90 15.97 6.74
N ALA A 432 16.29 17.24 6.88
CA ALA A 432 17.53 17.75 6.32
C ALA A 432 18.72 17.48 7.26
N GLY A 433 19.79 16.93 6.69
CA GLY A 433 21.09 16.76 7.32
C GLY A 433 22.02 17.96 7.12
N PRO A 434 23.34 17.74 7.28
CA PRO A 434 24.36 18.76 7.07
C PRO A 434 24.39 19.29 5.62
N GLN A 435 24.81 20.54 5.47
CA GLN A 435 25.08 21.14 4.16
C GLN A 435 26.27 20.45 3.49
N CYS A 436 26.10 20.07 2.23
CA CYS A 436 27.12 19.45 1.40
C CYS A 436 27.44 20.23 0.11
N GLY A 437 26.85 21.41 -0.08
CA GLY A 437 27.21 22.34 -1.14
C GLY A 437 26.41 23.64 -1.01
N MET A 438 27.04 24.78 -1.26
CA MET A 438 26.33 26.07 -1.26
C MET A 438 26.99 27.05 -2.23
N LYS A 439 26.15 27.86 -2.88
CA LYS A 439 26.57 28.95 -3.75
C LYS A 439 25.61 30.12 -3.59
N ASP A 440 26.11 31.25 -3.13
CA ASP A 440 25.36 32.51 -3.01
C ASP A 440 25.93 33.53 -3.98
N LEU A 441 25.15 33.87 -5.01
CA LEU A 441 25.49 34.87 -6.01
C LEU A 441 24.63 36.10 -5.75
N LEU A 442 25.27 37.15 -5.22
CA LEU A 442 24.57 38.37 -4.84
C LEU A 442 24.02 39.16 -6.04
N ASN A 443 24.67 39.07 -7.21
CA ASN A 443 24.30 39.81 -8.41
C ASN A 443 24.35 38.87 -9.63
N VAL A 444 23.19 38.44 -10.08
CA VAL A 444 22.99 37.67 -11.30
C VAL A 444 22.17 38.51 -12.26
N ALA A 445 22.81 39.00 -13.32
CA ALA A 445 22.13 39.68 -14.42
C ALA A 445 21.42 38.65 -15.31
N LEU A 446 20.13 38.87 -15.53
CA LEU A 446 19.24 38.06 -16.35
C LEU A 446 18.80 38.89 -17.54
N GLU A 447 19.37 38.59 -18.70
CA GLU A 447 19.00 39.24 -19.96
C GLU A 447 17.50 39.04 -20.28
N PRO A 448 16.84 40.00 -20.95
CA PRO A 448 15.47 39.85 -21.42
C PRO A 448 15.31 38.61 -22.29
N ARG A 449 14.19 37.90 -22.13
CA ARG A 449 13.80 36.73 -22.95
C ARG A 449 14.91 35.66 -23.07
N ALA A 450 15.71 35.45 -22.01
CA ALA A 450 16.87 34.56 -22.01
C ALA A 450 16.87 33.54 -20.86
N GLU A 451 17.57 32.42 -21.08
CA GLU A 451 17.85 31.40 -20.06
C GLU A 451 19.28 31.59 -19.49
N LYS A 452 19.40 31.62 -18.17
CA LYS A 452 20.67 31.58 -17.45
C LYS A 452 20.81 30.27 -16.69
N ARG A 453 22.00 29.66 -16.74
CA ARG A 453 22.33 28.43 -16.01
C ARG A 453 23.45 28.68 -15.03
N VAL A 454 23.23 28.32 -13.76
CA VAL A 454 24.24 28.44 -12.70
C VAL A 454 24.50 27.05 -12.10
N PRO A 455 25.72 26.50 -12.24
CA PRO A 455 26.09 25.23 -11.64
C PRO A 455 26.46 25.37 -10.17
N LEU A 456 26.10 24.36 -9.38
CA LEU A 456 26.63 24.04 -8.07
C LEU A 456 27.24 22.63 -8.14
N ARG A 457 28.56 22.55 -7.93
CA ARG A 457 29.30 21.28 -7.79
C ARG A 457 29.11 20.74 -6.39
N VAL A 458 28.66 19.50 -6.28
CA VAL A 458 28.47 18.79 -5.01
C VAL A 458 29.55 17.70 -4.94
N LEU A 459 30.44 17.81 -3.94
CA LEU A 459 31.63 16.96 -3.83
C LEU A 459 31.35 15.72 -2.97
N TYR A 460 31.86 14.56 -3.37
CA TYR A 460 31.73 13.32 -2.58
C TYR A 460 32.31 13.47 -1.17
N GLU A 461 33.42 14.17 -1.03
CA GLU A 461 34.01 14.49 0.28
C GLU A 461 33.03 15.21 1.22
N GLN A 462 32.13 16.05 0.68
CA GLN A 462 31.21 16.86 1.46
C GLN A 462 29.93 16.11 1.87
N TYR A 463 29.43 15.20 1.02
CA TYR A 463 28.21 14.44 1.32
C TYR A 463 28.45 13.01 1.80
N GLY A 464 29.57 12.37 1.45
CA GLY A 464 29.76 10.93 1.58
C GLY A 464 29.63 10.40 3.01
N ALA A 465 30.13 11.13 4.00
CA ALA A 465 30.05 10.75 5.42
C ALA A 465 28.64 10.92 6.03
N HIS A 466 27.78 11.74 5.41
CA HIS A 466 26.48 12.12 5.95
C HIS A 466 25.32 11.67 5.05
N LEU A 467 25.60 10.95 3.96
CA LEU A 467 24.59 10.38 3.08
C LEU A 467 23.86 9.27 3.84
N THR A 468 22.55 9.42 3.96
CA THR A 468 21.69 8.44 4.64
C THR A 468 21.56 7.16 3.79
N GLN A 469 21.00 6.11 4.38
CA GLN A 469 20.67 4.88 3.64
C GLN A 469 19.66 5.13 2.50
N ASP A 470 18.89 6.22 2.60
CA ASP A 470 17.91 6.64 1.60
C ASP A 470 18.57 7.24 0.34
N LYS A 471 19.85 7.64 0.45
CA LYS A 471 20.67 8.18 -0.65
C LYS A 471 20.08 9.43 -1.27
N LEU A 472 19.55 10.33 -0.45
CA LEU A 472 18.91 11.56 -0.91
C LEU A 472 19.74 12.79 -0.55
N ILE A 473 19.81 13.73 -1.50
CA ILE A 473 20.35 15.08 -1.31
C ILE A 473 19.27 16.07 -1.72
N LYS A 474 18.84 16.93 -0.80
CA LYS A 474 17.85 17.97 -1.05
C LYS A 474 18.57 19.23 -1.50
N VAL A 475 18.17 19.77 -2.65
CA VAL A 475 18.69 21.00 -3.23
C VAL A 475 17.59 22.06 -3.21
N VAL A 476 17.89 23.20 -2.63
CA VAL A 476 17.03 24.37 -2.55
C VAL A 476 17.70 25.50 -3.33
N ALA A 477 16.94 26.16 -4.20
CA ALA A 477 17.37 27.37 -4.87
C ALA A 477 16.36 28.50 -4.60
N LEU A 478 16.87 29.66 -4.16
CA LEU A 478 16.10 30.88 -3.96
C LEU A 478 16.61 31.94 -4.94
N LEU A 479 15.72 32.51 -5.73
CA LEU A 479 16.00 33.63 -6.62
C LEU A 479 15.21 34.84 -6.13
N THR A 480 15.88 35.87 -5.63
CA THR A 480 15.26 37.10 -5.17
C THR A 480 15.55 38.22 -6.14
N ASP A 481 14.50 38.78 -6.76
CA ASP A 481 14.62 39.98 -7.56
C ASP A 481 14.89 41.19 -6.67
N ARG A 482 15.91 41.98 -7.01
CA ARG A 482 16.35 43.12 -6.21
C ARG A 482 15.43 44.33 -6.38
N GLU A 483 14.74 44.44 -7.52
CA GLU A 483 13.85 45.57 -7.79
C GLU A 483 12.50 45.39 -7.10
N SER A 484 11.83 44.27 -7.36
CA SER A 484 10.50 43.98 -6.77
C SER A 484 10.57 43.44 -5.34
N GLY A 485 11.69 42.80 -4.97
CA GLY A 485 11.77 42.00 -3.74
C GLY A 485 11.02 40.66 -3.84
N GLU A 486 10.53 40.27 -5.01
CA GLU A 486 9.89 38.97 -5.19
C GLU A 486 10.93 37.83 -5.06
N THR A 487 10.55 36.73 -4.42
CA THR A 487 11.41 35.55 -4.25
C THR A 487 10.76 34.32 -4.83
N LEU A 488 11.46 33.69 -5.78
CA LEU A 488 11.10 32.39 -6.33
C LEU A 488 11.87 31.28 -5.63
N LEU A 489 11.17 30.16 -5.40
CA LEU A 489 11.73 28.96 -4.80
C LEU A 489 11.72 27.81 -5.81
N ALA A 490 12.81 27.05 -5.85
CA ALA A 490 12.81 25.72 -6.44
C ALA A 490 13.42 24.73 -5.44
N VAL A 491 12.76 23.58 -5.27
CA VAL A 491 13.23 22.47 -4.45
C VAL A 491 13.32 21.23 -5.32
N ARG A 492 14.42 20.49 -5.19
CA ARG A 492 14.61 19.20 -5.87
C ARG A 492 15.33 18.23 -4.96
N ASP A 493 14.79 17.01 -4.88
CA ASP A 493 15.44 15.89 -4.24
C ASP A 493 16.21 15.07 -5.27
N VAL A 494 17.49 14.84 -4.99
CA VAL A 494 18.44 14.13 -5.84
C VAL A 494 18.72 12.76 -5.23
N TYR A 495 18.43 11.71 -6.00
CA TYR A 495 18.80 10.35 -5.62
C TYR A 495 20.23 10.04 -6.08
N VAL A 496 21.05 9.57 -5.15
CA VAL A 496 22.44 9.16 -5.38
C VAL A 496 22.49 7.66 -5.62
N GLU A 497 22.74 7.26 -6.85
CA GLU A 497 22.67 5.87 -7.31
C GLU A 497 23.85 5.03 -6.79
N ASN A 498 23.53 3.86 -6.23
CA ASN A 498 24.53 2.88 -5.85
C ASN A 498 25.00 2.07 -7.08
N PRO A 499 26.24 1.54 -7.06
CA PRO A 499 26.70 0.66 -8.12
C PRO A 499 25.83 -0.60 -8.22
N GLN A 500 25.62 -1.05 -9.45
CA GLN A 500 24.82 -2.25 -9.73
C GLN A 500 25.50 -3.51 -9.18
N ILE A 501 24.72 -4.35 -8.49
CA ILE A 501 25.15 -5.70 -8.09
C ILE A 501 24.89 -6.65 -9.26
N ARG A 502 25.96 -7.22 -9.84
CA ARG A 502 25.86 -8.22 -10.91
C ARG A 502 25.76 -9.62 -10.32
N ILE A 503 24.58 -10.22 -10.39
CA ILE A 503 24.32 -11.60 -9.96
C ILE A 503 24.55 -12.54 -11.15
N ARG A 504 25.33 -13.61 -10.95
CA ARG A 504 25.53 -14.70 -11.92
C ARG A 504 25.09 -16.01 -11.26
N VAL A 505 24.25 -16.76 -11.97
CA VAL A 505 23.74 -18.08 -11.54
C VAL A 505 24.59 -19.17 -12.13
#